data_AF-A0A921HZR5-F1
#
_entry.id   AF-A0A921HZR5-F1
#
_cell.length_a   1.000
_cell.length_b   1.000
_cell.length_c   1.000
_cell.angle_alpha   90.00
_cell.angle_beta   90.00
_cell.angle_gamma   90.00
#
_symmetry.space_group_name_H-M   'P 1'
#
loop_
_entity.id
_entity.type
_entity.pdbx_description
1 polymer ?
#
loop_
_entity_poly.entity_id
_entity_poly.type
_entity_poly.pdbx_seq_one_letter_code
_entity_poly.pdbx_strand_id
1 'polypeptide(L)'
;MAPYWPAETIGYMPVMGPGALYMSYITGNVTNLRMPATVGTINSLGIKPNTDACHTMAIIACGASVITTVAIVAIGVVVAAPLSPVLNSPTLQPAFDYVVPALFGGLVAQTILKGKKQFGFYLVPLAVCLVCCYFTPISGAYYMLIAIAVSAAIYIVDYKKGKAKSS
;
A
#
# COMPACT_ATOMS: atom_id res chain seq x y z
N MET A 1 -5.92 -11.56 1.30
CA MET A 1 -6.24 -10.13 1.16
C MET A 1 -6.75 -9.92 -0.27
N ALA A 2 -8.03 -9.56 -0.43
CA ALA A 2 -8.64 -9.42 -1.75
C ALA A 2 -8.05 -8.20 -2.49
N PRO A 3 -7.91 -8.24 -3.83
CA PRO A 3 -7.56 -7.06 -4.61
C PRO A 3 -8.52 -5.93 -4.26
N TYR A 4 -8.00 -4.77 -3.88
CA TYR A 4 -8.80 -3.62 -3.46
C TYR A 4 -9.72 -3.15 -4.61
N TRP A 5 -9.36 -3.44 -5.86
CA TRP A 5 -10.17 -3.23 -7.05
C TRP A 5 -10.02 -4.37 -8.07
N PRO A 6 -11.09 -4.82 -8.74
CA PRO A 6 -11.00 -5.75 -9.88
C PRO A 6 -10.07 -5.23 -10.98
N ALA A 7 -9.94 -3.91 -11.10
CA ALA A 7 -9.04 -3.25 -12.04
C ALA A 7 -7.55 -3.55 -11.76
N GLU A 8 -7.13 -3.72 -10.51
CA GLU A 8 -5.74 -4.12 -10.20
C GLU A 8 -5.48 -5.55 -10.66
N THR A 9 -6.41 -6.46 -10.37
CA THR A 9 -6.28 -7.87 -10.75
C THR A 9 -6.17 -8.04 -12.26
N ILE A 10 -7.01 -7.31 -13.00
CA ILE A 10 -7.01 -7.33 -14.48
C ILE A 10 -5.79 -6.59 -15.04
N GLY A 11 -5.40 -5.47 -14.44
CA GLY A 11 -4.27 -4.65 -14.91
C GLY A 11 -2.90 -5.29 -14.65
N TYR A 12 -2.75 -6.06 -13.57
CA TYR A 12 -1.49 -6.71 -13.22
C TYR A 12 -1.32 -8.10 -13.86
N MET A 13 -2.41 -8.75 -14.26
CA MET A 13 -2.38 -10.03 -14.96
C MET A 13 -1.52 -10.03 -16.25
N PRO A 14 -1.63 -9.06 -17.19
CA PRO A 14 -0.78 -9.03 -18.38
C PRO A 14 0.68 -8.65 -18.08
N VAL A 15 0.95 -8.07 -16.91
CA VAL A 15 2.29 -7.58 -16.54
C VAL A 15 3.10 -8.65 -15.78
N MET A 16 2.47 -9.33 -14.82
CA MET A 16 3.11 -10.34 -13.98
C MET A 16 2.70 -11.78 -14.33
N GLY A 17 1.58 -11.98 -15.03
CA GLY A 17 1.00 -13.29 -15.25
C GLY A 17 0.22 -13.84 -14.05
N PRO A 18 -0.63 -14.86 -14.25
CA PRO A 18 -1.54 -15.36 -13.22
C PRO A 18 -0.82 -16.00 -12.02
N GLY A 19 0.30 -16.71 -12.26
CA GLY A 19 1.03 -17.41 -11.19
C GLY A 19 1.73 -16.46 -10.21
N ALA A 20 2.48 -15.48 -10.72
CA ALA A 20 3.17 -14.50 -9.89
C ALA A 20 2.16 -13.57 -9.18
N LEU A 21 1.05 -13.26 -9.86
CA LEU A 21 -0.04 -12.48 -9.30
C LEU A 21 -0.71 -13.20 -8.12
N TYR A 22 -0.99 -14.51 -8.25
CA TYR A 22 -1.53 -15.33 -7.16
C TYR A 22 -0.61 -15.32 -5.94
N MET A 23 0.69 -15.59 -6.13
CA MET A 23 1.66 -15.53 -5.02
C MET A 23 1.71 -14.15 -4.37
N SER A 24 1.65 -13.08 -5.18
CA SER A 24 1.66 -11.70 -4.69
C SER A 24 0.42 -11.38 -3.84
N TYR A 25 -0.76 -11.89 -4.20
CA TYR A 25 -1.98 -11.66 -3.41
C TYR A 25 -2.02 -12.42 -2.09
N ILE A 26 -1.41 -13.60 -2.03
CA ILE A 26 -1.33 -14.36 -0.77
C ILE A 26 -0.31 -13.70 0.17
N THR A 27 0.84 -13.32 -0.36
CA THR A 27 1.95 -12.77 0.43
C THR A 27 1.82 -11.27 0.70
N GLY A 28 0.98 -10.58 -0.08
CA GLY A 28 0.67 -9.18 0.06
C GLY A 28 1.71 -8.23 -0.53
N ASN A 29 1.45 -6.93 -0.34
CA ASN A 29 2.29 -5.82 -0.81
C ASN A 29 2.60 -5.87 -2.33
N VAL A 30 1.57 -6.19 -3.11
CA VAL A 30 1.64 -6.36 -4.57
C VAL A 30 2.23 -5.11 -5.24
N THR A 31 1.60 -3.97 -5.01
CA THR A 31 1.87 -2.72 -5.76
C THR A 31 3.19 -2.05 -5.38
N ASN A 32 3.59 -2.09 -4.10
CA ASN A 32 4.79 -1.34 -3.68
C ASN A 32 6.08 -2.15 -3.78
N LEU A 33 6.03 -3.48 -3.72
CA LEU A 33 7.25 -4.30 -3.67
C LEU A 33 7.27 -5.40 -4.74
N ARG A 34 6.20 -6.19 -4.89
CA ARG A 34 6.23 -7.38 -5.77
C ARG A 34 6.15 -7.03 -7.24
N MET A 35 5.25 -6.11 -7.61
CA MET A 35 5.09 -5.57 -8.95
C MET A 35 6.40 -4.95 -9.46
N PRO A 36 7.01 -3.96 -8.79
CA PRO A 36 8.24 -3.35 -9.28
C PRO A 36 9.43 -4.32 -9.29
N ALA A 37 9.55 -5.24 -8.33
CA ALA A 37 10.60 -6.25 -8.34
C ALA A 37 10.47 -7.22 -9.54
N THR A 38 9.24 -7.61 -9.86
CA THR A 38 8.95 -8.51 -10.97
C THR A 38 9.17 -7.83 -12.31
N VAL A 39 8.58 -6.64 -12.50
CA VAL A 39 8.74 -5.84 -13.73
C VAL A 39 10.20 -5.43 -13.93
N GLY A 40 10.91 -5.04 -12.87
CA GLY A 40 12.33 -4.72 -12.93
C GLY A 40 13.18 -5.90 -13.38
N THR A 41 12.87 -7.11 -12.93
CA THR A 41 13.58 -8.33 -13.34
C THR A 41 13.31 -8.67 -14.80
N ILE A 42 12.04 -8.61 -15.25
CA ILE A 42 11.66 -8.85 -16.64
C ILE A 42 12.34 -7.85 -17.58
N ASN A 43 12.33 -6.57 -17.21
CA ASN A 43 12.98 -5.51 -17.98
C ASN A 43 14.50 -5.66 -18.00
N SER A 44 15.11 -6.03 -16.87
CA SER A 44 16.56 -6.24 -16.77
C SER A 44 17.04 -7.43 -17.61
N LEU A 45 16.20 -8.44 -17.80
CA LEU A 45 16.49 -9.61 -18.63
C LEU A 45 16.11 -9.40 -20.11
N GLY A 46 15.50 -8.26 -20.46
CA GLY A 46 15.07 -7.95 -21.82
C GLY A 46 14.03 -8.92 -22.38
N ILE A 47 13.27 -9.60 -21.51
CA ILE A 47 12.30 -10.62 -21.94
C ILE A 47 11.05 -9.94 -22.49
N LYS A 48 10.58 -10.41 -23.65
CA LYS A 48 9.35 -9.89 -24.24
C LYS A 48 8.14 -10.21 -23.36
N PRO A 49 7.26 -9.23 -23.08
CA PRO A 49 5.97 -9.47 -22.42
C PRO A 49 5.12 -10.50 -23.16
N ASN A 50 4.24 -11.21 -22.46
CA ASN A 50 3.36 -12.26 -23.00
C ASN A 50 4.10 -13.45 -23.65
N THR A 51 5.24 -13.84 -23.10
CA THR A 51 5.93 -15.10 -23.46
C THR A 51 5.93 -16.05 -22.27
N ASP A 52 6.02 -17.36 -22.51
CA ASP A 52 6.11 -18.37 -21.44
C ASP A 52 7.34 -18.14 -20.55
N ALA A 53 8.44 -17.65 -21.16
CA ALA A 53 9.64 -17.25 -20.44
C ALA A 53 9.38 -16.08 -19.49
N CYS A 54 8.59 -15.08 -19.91
CA CYS A 54 8.20 -13.95 -19.06
C CYS A 54 7.42 -14.43 -17.83
N HIS A 55 6.41 -15.29 -18.03
CA HIS A 55 5.59 -15.80 -16.93
C HIS A 55 6.40 -16.64 -15.95
N THR A 56 7.30 -17.48 -16.45
CA THR A 56 8.18 -18.30 -15.60
C THR A 56 9.11 -17.42 -14.78
N MET A 57 9.77 -16.44 -15.41
CA MET A 57 10.64 -15.51 -14.71
C MET A 57 9.89 -14.60 -13.73
N ALA A 58 8.65 -14.23 -14.06
CA ALA A 58 7.80 -13.45 -13.17
C ALA A 58 7.50 -14.21 -11.86
N ILE A 59 7.21 -15.51 -11.95
CA ILE A 59 6.98 -16.37 -10.78
C ILE A 59 8.24 -16.47 -9.93
N ILE A 60 9.40 -16.69 -10.56
CA ILE A 60 10.69 -16.78 -9.85
C ILE A 60 11.03 -15.45 -9.17
N ALA A 61 10.90 -14.32 -9.86
CA ALA A 61 11.19 -12.99 -9.32
C ALA A 61 10.26 -12.67 -8.13
N CYS A 62 8.97 -12.94 -8.28
CA CYS A 62 8.01 -12.78 -7.19
C CYS A 62 8.34 -13.69 -6.00
N GLY A 63 8.64 -14.97 -6.25
CA GLY A 63 9.02 -15.93 -5.22
C GLY A 63 10.28 -15.53 -4.45
N ALA A 64 11.34 -15.11 -5.16
CA ALA A 64 12.58 -14.62 -4.56
C ALA A 64 12.33 -13.38 -3.69
N SER A 65 11.49 -12.45 -4.16
CA SER A 65 11.05 -11.30 -3.38
C SER A 65 10.38 -11.75 -2.07
N VAL A 66 9.46 -12.71 -2.12
CA VAL A 66 8.73 -13.23 -0.95
C VAL A 66 9.70 -13.86 0.05
N ILE A 67 10.58 -14.74 -0.40
CA ILE A 67 11.59 -15.39 0.44
C ILE A 67 12.44 -14.34 1.14
N THR A 68 12.88 -13.31 0.40
CA THR A 68 13.71 -12.23 0.96
C THR A 68 12.98 -11.48 2.07
N THR A 69 11.70 -11.15 1.89
CA THR A 69 10.92 -10.48 2.94
C THR A 69 10.71 -11.36 4.17
N VAL A 70 10.44 -12.66 3.97
CA VAL A 70 10.25 -13.59 5.09
C VAL A 70 11.56 -13.74 5.87
N ALA A 71 12.70 -13.84 5.17
CA ALA A 71 14.01 -13.91 5.80
C ALA A 71 14.31 -12.64 6.63
N ILE A 72 14.07 -11.45 6.08
CA ILE A 72 14.29 -10.19 6.80
C ILE A 72 13.41 -10.10 8.05
N VAL A 73 12.13 -10.47 7.93
CA VAL A 73 11.20 -10.47 9.08
C VAL A 73 11.65 -11.49 10.13
N ALA A 74 12.06 -12.69 9.71
CA ALA A 74 12.54 -13.73 10.63
C ALA A 74 13.78 -13.26 11.41
N ILE A 75 14.75 -12.65 10.73
CA ILE A 75 15.93 -12.06 11.38
C ILE A 75 15.51 -10.95 12.36
N GLY A 76 14.60 -10.07 11.95
CA GLY A 76 14.07 -9.01 12.81
C GLY A 76 13.44 -9.55 14.09
N VAL A 77 12.70 -10.65 14.01
CA VAL A 77 12.09 -11.31 15.19
C VAL A 77 13.16 -11.93 16.09
N VAL A 78 14.16 -12.60 15.53
CA VAL A 78 15.26 -13.20 16.30
C VAL A 78 16.05 -12.13 17.06
N VAL A 79 16.29 -10.97 16.44
CA VAL A 79 16.97 -9.84 17.09
C VAL A 79 16.07 -9.11 18.11
N ALA A 80 14.75 -9.10 17.90
CA ALA A 80 13.80 -8.49 18.83
C ALA A 80 13.55 -9.34 20.09
N ALA A 81 13.69 -10.66 20.02
CA ALA A 81 13.49 -11.57 21.15
C ALA A 81 14.35 -11.25 22.39
N PRO A 82 15.67 -10.97 22.31
CA PRO A 82 16.45 -10.56 23.46
C PRO A 82 16.13 -9.14 23.96
N LEU A 83 15.47 -8.30 23.15
CA LEU A 83 15.03 -6.95 23.53
C LEU A 83 13.64 -6.93 24.21
N SER A 84 12.98 -8.09 24.31
CA SER A 84 11.68 -8.24 24.98
C SER A 84 11.57 -7.62 26.39
N PRO A 85 12.58 -7.64 27.29
CA PRO A 85 12.45 -7.00 28.61
C PRO A 85 12.40 -5.47 28.53
N VAL A 86 12.98 -4.86 27.49
CA VAL A 86 12.93 -3.40 27.27
C VAL A 86 11.61 -3.00 26.60
N LEU A 87 11.15 -3.80 25.64
CA LEU A 87 9.92 -3.59 24.88
C LEU A 87 8.65 -3.68 25.76
N ASN A 88 8.66 -4.48 26.83
CA ASN A 88 7.55 -4.61 27.78
C ASN A 88 7.55 -3.55 28.91
N SER A 89 8.42 -2.53 28.84
CA SER A 89 8.40 -1.46 29.84
C SER A 89 7.07 -0.68 29.79
N PRO A 90 6.49 -0.27 30.95
CA PRO A 90 5.22 0.46 31.00
C PRO A 90 5.24 1.79 30.21
N THR A 91 6.43 2.35 30.01
CA THR A 91 6.67 3.58 29.25
C THR A 91 6.54 3.39 27.73
N LEU A 92 6.71 2.16 27.22
CA LEU A 92 6.64 1.85 25.78
C LEU A 92 5.31 1.21 25.35
N GLN A 93 4.50 0.70 26.29
CA GLN A 93 3.14 0.20 26.01
C GLN A 93 2.28 1.13 25.14
N PRO A 94 2.16 2.45 25.42
CA PRO A 94 1.35 3.33 24.58
C PRO A 94 1.91 3.44 23.15
N ALA A 95 3.22 3.29 22.94
CA ALA A 95 3.79 3.32 21.60
C ALA A 95 3.35 2.11 20.76
N PHE A 96 3.13 0.94 21.38
CA PHE A 96 2.62 -0.25 20.71
C PHE A 96 1.13 -0.14 20.36
N ASP A 97 0.33 0.51 21.21
CA ASP A 97 -1.09 0.75 20.93
C ASP A 97 -1.32 1.67 19.72
N TYR A 98 -0.39 2.59 19.46
CA TYR A 98 -0.44 3.50 18.30
C TYR A 98 0.28 2.97 17.04
N VAL A 99 0.73 1.70 17.02
CA VAL A 99 1.42 1.13 15.84
C VAL A 99 0.53 1.14 14.60
N VAL A 100 -0.75 0.77 14.73
CA VAL A 100 -1.68 0.73 13.58
C VAL A 100 -1.87 2.14 12.98
N PRO A 101 -2.24 3.18 13.77
CA PRO A 101 -2.26 4.56 13.28
C PRO A 101 -0.94 5.04 12.67
N ALA A 102 0.20 4.71 13.28
CA ALA A 102 1.51 5.13 12.79
C ALA A 102 1.86 4.48 11.43
N LEU A 103 1.52 3.21 11.22
CA LEU A 103 1.70 2.51 9.95
C LEU A 103 0.87 3.15 8.83
N PHE A 104 -0.41 3.44 9.08
CA PHE A 104 -1.27 4.14 8.12
C PHE A 104 -0.80 5.57 7.86
N GLY A 105 -0.35 6.29 8.89
CA GLY A 105 0.27 7.61 8.74
C GLY A 105 1.52 7.58 7.86
N GLY A 106 2.38 6.57 8.03
CA GLY A 106 3.55 6.35 7.19
C GLY A 106 3.21 6.05 5.73
N LEU A 107 2.16 5.26 5.47
CA LEU A 107 1.64 5.01 4.12
C LEU A 107 1.14 6.29 3.45
N VAL A 108 0.36 7.10 4.18
CA VAL A 108 -0.14 8.40 3.71
C VAL A 108 1.03 9.37 3.46
N ALA A 109 2.02 9.42 4.35
CA ALA A 109 3.20 10.26 4.16
C ALA A 109 3.99 9.84 2.91
N GLN A 110 4.18 8.53 2.68
CA GLN A 110 4.87 8.01 1.50
C GLN A 110 4.14 8.34 0.19
N THR A 111 2.81 8.26 0.16
CA THR A 111 2.04 8.62 -1.05
C THR A 111 2.08 10.13 -1.31
N ILE A 112 1.99 10.93 -0.26
CA ILE A 112 2.09 12.41 -0.32
C ILE A 112 3.47 12.86 -0.79
N LEU A 113 4.55 12.27 -0.26
CA LEU A 113 5.93 12.62 -0.63
C LEU A 113 6.25 12.28 -2.10
N LYS A 114 5.66 11.20 -2.63
CA LYS A 114 5.76 10.87 -4.07
C LYS A 114 4.90 11.80 -4.94
N GLY A 115 3.73 12.22 -4.45
CA GLY A 115 2.78 13.08 -5.15
C GLY A 115 2.92 14.57 -4.82
N LYS A 116 4.04 15.21 -5.19
CA LYS A 116 4.32 16.64 -4.87
C LYS A 116 3.21 17.66 -5.26
N LYS A 117 2.30 17.32 -6.18
CA LYS A 117 1.23 18.21 -6.68
C LYS A 117 -0.15 18.01 -6.03
N GLN A 118 -0.37 16.95 -5.24
CA GLN A 118 -1.69 16.63 -4.65
C GLN A 118 -1.70 16.72 -3.11
N PHE A 119 -0.64 17.28 -2.51
CA PHE A 119 -0.44 17.39 -1.05
C PHE A 119 -1.68 17.94 -0.31
N GLY A 120 -2.26 19.04 -0.79
CA GLY A 120 -3.44 19.65 -0.17
C GLY A 120 -4.71 18.79 -0.26
N PHE A 121 -4.79 17.93 -1.27
CA PHE A 121 -5.99 17.14 -1.56
C PHE A 121 -6.12 15.90 -0.66
N TYR A 122 -4.99 15.32 -0.24
CA TYR A 122 -4.93 14.20 0.71
C TYR A 122 -5.04 14.66 2.17
N LEU A 123 -4.56 15.88 2.48
CA LEU A 123 -4.64 16.46 3.82
C LEU A 123 -6.05 16.93 4.21
N VAL A 124 -6.86 17.40 3.24
CA VAL A 124 -8.21 17.90 3.52
C VAL A 124 -9.15 16.82 4.08
N PRO A 125 -9.29 15.62 3.48
CA PRO A 125 -10.10 14.55 4.07
C PRO A 125 -9.58 14.10 5.44
N LEU A 126 -8.26 14.04 5.62
CA LEU A 126 -7.63 13.67 6.88
C LEU A 126 -7.95 14.68 7.99
N ALA A 127 -7.81 15.97 7.70
CA ALA A 127 -8.12 17.06 8.62
C ALA A 127 -9.62 17.09 8.99
N VAL A 128 -10.51 16.89 8.01
CA VAL A 128 -11.95 16.78 8.25
C VAL A 128 -12.26 15.57 9.15
N CYS A 129 -11.63 14.41 8.90
CA CYS A 129 -11.80 13.22 9.72
C CYS A 129 -11.36 13.45 11.17
N LEU A 130 -10.19 14.07 11.38
CA LEU A 130 -9.65 14.37 12.71
C LEU A 130 -10.50 15.40 13.47
N VAL A 131 -10.98 16.45 12.80
CA VAL A 131 -11.86 17.46 13.40
C VAL A 131 -13.22 16.87 13.75
N CYS A 132 -13.82 16.05 12.88
CA CYS A 132 -15.08 15.37 13.17
C CYS A 132 -14.94 14.36 14.32
N CYS A 133 -13.79 13.67 14.43
CA CYS A 133 -13.51 12.75 15.53
C CYS A 133 -13.32 13.46 16.88
N TYR A 134 -12.90 14.73 16.89
CA TYR A 134 -12.77 15.54 18.11
C TYR A 134 -14.12 16.07 18.61
N PHE A 135 -15.05 16.36 17.70
CA PHE A 135 -16.34 16.99 18.02
C PHE A 135 -17.50 16.02 18.29
N THR A 136 -17.38 14.73 17.97
CA THR A 136 -18.50 13.78 18.10
C THR A 136 -18.07 12.39 18.60
N PRO A 137 -18.87 11.71 19.46
CA PRO A 137 -18.59 10.34 19.92
C PRO A 137 -19.24 9.29 19.00
N ILE A 138 -19.03 9.40 17.68
CA ILE A 138 -19.63 8.48 16.70
C ILE A 138 -18.68 7.30 16.46
N SER A 139 -19.21 6.10 16.15
CA SER A 139 -18.36 4.93 15.90
C SER A 139 -17.44 5.14 14.69
N GLY A 140 -16.19 4.65 14.81
CA GLY A 140 -15.12 4.84 13.82
C GLY A 140 -15.47 4.48 12.37
N ALA A 141 -16.44 3.58 12.17
CA ALA A 141 -16.90 3.15 10.85
C ALA A 141 -17.57 4.28 10.04
N TYR A 142 -18.30 5.18 10.70
CA TYR A 142 -18.96 6.30 10.00
C TYR A 142 -17.97 7.35 9.52
N TYR A 143 -16.86 7.57 10.25
CA TYR A 143 -15.80 8.50 9.81
C TYR A 143 -15.07 8.02 8.56
N MET A 144 -14.85 6.70 8.41
CA MET A 144 -14.29 6.14 7.17
C MET A 144 -15.21 6.36 5.98
N LEU A 145 -16.52 6.18 6.14
CA LEU A 145 -17.50 6.42 5.07
C LEU A 145 -17.53 7.91 4.67
N ILE A 146 -17.46 8.81 5.64
CA ILE A 146 -17.40 10.26 5.39
C ILE A 146 -16.10 10.64 4.66
N ALA A 147 -14.96 10.09 5.10
CA ALA A 147 -13.67 10.35 4.44
C ALA A 147 -13.65 9.86 2.99
N ILE A 148 -14.24 8.68 2.72
CA ILE A 148 -14.38 8.14 1.36
C ILE A 148 -15.28 9.06 0.52
N ALA A 149 -16.44 9.45 1.04
CA ALA A 149 -17.37 10.35 0.33
C ALA A 149 -16.74 11.70 0.01
N VAL A 150 -16.03 12.30 0.96
CA VAL A 150 -15.30 13.56 0.77
C VAL A 150 -14.18 13.38 -0.26
N SER A 151 -13.35 12.35 -0.15
CA SER A 151 -12.26 12.11 -1.12
C SER A 151 -12.78 11.91 -2.56
N ALA A 152 -13.90 11.21 -2.73
CA ALA A 152 -14.56 11.02 -4.02
C ALA A 152 -15.13 12.34 -4.58
N ALA A 153 -15.76 13.16 -3.73
CA ALA A 153 -16.29 14.45 -4.14
C ALA A 153 -15.19 15.41 -4.60
N ILE A 154 -14.07 15.48 -3.87
CA ILE A 154 -12.95 16.33 -4.28
C ILE A 154 -12.37 15.81 -5.60
N TYR A 155 -12.19 14.49 -5.77
CA TYR A 155 -11.70 13.88 -7.03
C TYR A 155 -12.60 14.23 -8.24
N ILE A 156 -13.92 14.20 -8.08
CA ILE A 156 -14.87 14.57 -9.15
C ILE A 156 -14.74 16.05 -9.53
N VAL A 157 -14.56 16.94 -8.55
CA VAL A 157 -14.36 18.37 -8.80
C VAL A 157 -13.07 18.63 -9.56
N ASP A 158 -12.00 17.92 -9.26
CA ASP A 158 -10.72 18.05 -9.95
C ASP A 158 -10.74 17.45 -11.36
N TYR A 159 -11.43 16.32 -11.55
CA TYR A 159 -11.68 15.77 -12.89
C TYR A 159 -12.45 16.75 -13.77
N LYS A 160 -13.47 17.44 -13.22
CA LYS A 160 -14.22 18.47 -13.96
C LYS A 160 -13.38 19.71 -14.24
N LYS A 161 -12.50 20.14 -13.32
CA LYS A 161 -11.57 21.26 -13.55
C LYS A 161 -10.46 20.93 -14.55
N GLY A 162 -9.97 19.70 -14.56
CA GLY A 162 -9.00 19.21 -15.56
C GLY A 162 -9.59 19.19 -16.96
N LYS A 163 -10.84 18.75 -17.11
CA LYS A 163 -11.56 18.74 -18.39
C LYS A 163 -11.88 20.15 -18.92
N ALA A 164 -12.12 21.12 -18.03
CA ALA A 164 -12.35 22.52 -18.39
C ALA A 164 -11.08 23.28 -18.79
N LYS A 165 -9.88 22.70 -18.55
CA LYS A 165 -8.59 23.32 -18.89
C LYS A 165 -7.98 22.78 -20.20
N SER A 166 -8.58 21.75 -20.80
CA SER A 166 -8.16 21.14 -22.07
C SER A 166 -9.16 21.36 -23.22
N SER A 167 -10.13 22.27 -23.03
CA SER A 167 -11.05 22.76 -24.06
C SER A 167 -10.92 24.27 -24.16
#